data_AF-V5I6F9-F1
#
_entry.id   AF-V5I6F9-F1
#
_cell.length_a   1.000
_cell.length_b   1.000
_cell.length_c   1.000
_cell.angle_alpha   90.00
_cell.angle_beta   90.00
_cell.angle_gamma   90.00
#
_symmetry.space_group_name_H-M   'P 1'
#
loop_
_entity.id
_entity.type
_entity.pdbx_description
1 polymer ?
#
loop_
_entity_poly.entity_id
_entity_poly.type
_entity_poly.pdbx_seq_one_letter_code
_entity_poly.pdbx_strand_id
1 'polypeptide(L)'
;IMRHTFPVLVLTASALVTLSHGAKILAVFSMGAHSHFTLGFRLAKELADRGHEVTLINAYPQKKPIKNLREISVAEIKGDLEEKKKQLYEMGTMSYIGQLKWVSDFGASYTESVLK
;
A
#
# COMPACT_ATOMS: atom_id res chain seq x y z
N ILE A 1 -17.63 40.98 -26.15
CA ILE A 1 -17.79 39.52 -26.38
C ILE A 1 -16.75 38.69 -25.60
N MET A 2 -15.46 39.04 -25.61
CA MET A 2 -14.39 38.29 -24.89
C MET A 2 -14.46 38.25 -23.35
N ARG A 3 -15.22 39.14 -22.68
CA ARG A 3 -15.19 39.26 -21.19
C ARG A 3 -15.87 38.11 -20.45
N HIS A 4 -16.80 37.41 -21.11
CA HIS A 4 -17.55 36.30 -20.52
C HIS A 4 -17.12 34.94 -21.07
N THR A 5 -16.46 34.89 -22.22
CA THR A 5 -15.98 33.63 -22.82
C THR A 5 -14.85 33.00 -22.01
N PHE A 6 -13.93 33.81 -21.47
CA PHE A 6 -12.84 33.35 -20.62
C PHE A 6 -13.29 32.65 -19.32
N PRO A 7 -14.16 33.24 -18.47
CA PRO A 7 -14.63 32.57 -17.26
C PRO A 7 -15.50 31.33 -17.56
N VAL A 8 -16.27 31.35 -18.66
CA VAL A 8 -17.02 30.17 -19.11
C VAL A 8 -16.08 29.03 -19.49
N LEU A 9 -14.99 29.31 -20.21
CA LEU A 9 -13.97 28.32 -20.56
C LEU A 9 -13.27 27.73 -19.32
N VAL A 10 -12.99 28.55 -18.30
CA VAL A 10 -12.37 28.08 -17.04
C VAL A 10 -13.35 27.20 -16.26
N LEU A 11 -14.63 27.58 -16.17
CA LEU A 11 -15.65 26.78 -15.49
C LEU A 11 -15.89 25.44 -16.17
N THR A 12 -15.96 25.41 -17.52
CA THR A 12 -16.12 24.15 -18.26
C THR A 12 -14.89 23.26 -18.15
N ALA A 13 -13.68 23.83 -18.22
CA ALA A 13 -12.45 23.07 -18.00
C ALA A 13 -12.38 22.48 -16.57
N SER A 14 -12.74 23.26 -15.54
CA SER A 14 -12.77 22.77 -14.16
C SER A 14 -13.79 21.65 -13.95
N ALA A 15 -14.97 21.76 -14.58
CA ALA A 15 -16.00 20.72 -14.51
C ALA A 15 -15.54 19.42 -15.19
N LEU A 16 -14.87 19.51 -16.33
CA LEU A 16 -14.31 18.35 -17.03
C LEU A 16 -13.23 17.63 -16.19
N VAL A 17 -12.40 18.37 -15.45
CA VAL A 17 -11.42 17.78 -14.53
C VAL A 17 -12.10 17.00 -13.40
N THR A 18 -13.23 17.49 -12.87
CA THR A 18 -14.00 16.77 -11.83
C THR A 18 -14.72 15.51 -12.32
N LEU A 19 -14.91 15.38 -13.64
CA LEU A 19 -15.49 14.18 -14.27
C LEU A 19 -14.44 13.12 -14.62
N SER A 20 -13.15 13.44 -14.48
CA SER A 20 -12.09 12.45 -14.70
C SER A 20 -12.15 11.37 -13.63
N HIS A 21 -12.08 10.11 -14.06
CA HIS A 21 -11.96 8.99 -13.11
C HIS A 21 -10.53 8.96 -12.58
N GLY A 22 -10.37 9.04 -11.26
CA GLY A 22 -9.07 8.87 -10.62
C GLY A 22 -8.48 7.48 -10.92
N ALA A 23 -7.15 7.38 -10.94
CA ALA A 23 -6.48 6.09 -11.11
C ALA A 23 -6.89 5.10 -10.00
N LYS A 24 -7.10 3.83 -10.37
CA LYS A 24 -7.26 2.73 -9.41
C LYS A 24 -5.88 2.26 -8.99
N ILE A 25 -5.51 2.54 -7.75
CA ILE A 25 -4.17 2.32 -7.21
C ILE A 25 -4.15 1.00 -6.43
N LEU A 26 -3.28 0.07 -6.82
CA LEU A 26 -2.98 -1.13 -6.03
C LEU A 26 -1.70 -0.88 -5.21
N ALA A 27 -1.83 -0.91 -3.89
CA ALA A 27 -0.74 -0.75 -2.95
C ALA A 27 -0.29 -2.12 -2.42
N VAL A 28 0.94 -2.50 -2.77
CA VAL A 28 1.60 -3.75 -2.35
C VAL A 28 2.92 -3.39 -1.66
N PHE A 29 3.14 -3.96 -0.47
CA PHE A 29 4.37 -3.77 0.29
C PHE A 29 5.06 -5.11 0.50
N SER A 30 6.39 -5.12 0.38
CA SER A 30 7.23 -6.33 0.41
C SER A 30 7.35 -6.99 1.79
N MET A 31 6.78 -6.38 2.84
CA MET A 31 6.84 -6.90 4.19
C MET A 31 5.56 -6.60 4.97
N GLY A 32 4.92 -7.66 5.46
CA GLY A 32 3.70 -7.58 6.26
C GLY A 32 3.95 -7.32 7.74
N ALA A 33 5.11 -6.76 8.12
CA ALA A 33 5.41 -6.40 9.49
C ALA A 33 4.66 -5.13 9.92
N HIS A 34 4.22 -5.05 11.17
CA HIS A 34 3.43 -3.92 11.67
C HIS A 34 4.08 -2.55 11.41
N SER A 35 5.41 -2.46 11.54
CA SER A 35 6.15 -1.22 11.25
C SER A 35 6.06 -0.80 9.78
N HIS A 36 6.19 -1.75 8.85
CA HIS A 36 6.09 -1.51 7.41
C HIS A 36 4.64 -1.26 6.98
N PHE A 37 3.71 -1.98 7.59
CA PHE A 37 2.27 -1.75 7.44
C PHE A 37 1.89 -0.31 7.79
N THR A 38 2.38 0.22 8.91
CA THR A 38 2.01 1.56 9.37
C THR A 38 2.34 2.63 8.32
N LEU A 39 3.51 2.53 7.70
CA LEU A 39 3.91 3.44 6.61
C LEU A 39 3.00 3.28 5.39
N GLY A 40 2.82 2.04 4.91
CA GLY A 40 2.02 1.78 3.73
C GLY A 40 0.55 2.17 3.88
N PHE A 41 -0.02 1.90 5.05
CA PHE A 41 -1.38 2.31 5.40
C PHE A 41 -1.54 3.82 5.42
N ARG A 42 -0.59 4.57 6.02
CA ARG A 42 -0.66 6.04 6.06
C ARG A 42 -0.67 6.63 4.66
N LEU A 43 0.15 6.11 3.74
CA LEU A 43 0.15 6.53 2.34
C LEU A 43 -1.17 6.20 1.63
N ALA A 44 -1.64 4.96 1.75
CA ALA A 44 -2.87 4.49 1.11
C ALA A 44 -4.10 5.27 1.61
N LYS A 45 -4.18 5.50 2.92
CA LYS A 45 -5.25 6.30 3.54
C LYS A 45 -5.24 7.73 3.02
N GLU A 46 -4.07 8.36 3.00
CA GLU A 46 -3.96 9.75 2.57
C GLU A 46 -4.35 9.92 1.08
N LEU A 47 -4.01 8.95 0.22
CA LEU A 47 -4.47 8.93 -1.17
C LEU A 47 -6.00 8.76 -1.26
N ALA A 48 -6.57 7.87 -0.44
CA ALA A 48 -8.01 7.65 -0.39
C ALA A 48 -8.79 8.90 0.09
N ASP A 49 -8.25 9.59 1.10
CA ASP A 49 -8.80 10.84 1.63
C ASP A 49 -8.77 11.98 0.59
N ARG A 50 -7.80 11.97 -0.32
CA ARG A 50 -7.73 12.88 -1.49
C ARG A 50 -8.66 12.50 -2.65
N GLY A 51 -9.42 11.42 -2.52
CA GLY A 51 -10.40 10.99 -3.51
C GLY A 51 -9.92 9.92 -4.49
N HIS A 52 -8.69 9.40 -4.34
CA HIS A 52 -8.22 8.29 -5.17
C HIS A 52 -8.84 6.96 -4.73
N GLU A 53 -9.14 6.06 -5.67
CA GLU A 53 -9.52 4.69 -5.36
C GLU A 53 -8.26 3.85 -5.10
N VAL A 54 -8.12 3.35 -3.87
CA VAL A 54 -6.95 2.57 -3.45
C VAL A 54 -7.38 1.18 -3.00
N THR A 55 -6.70 0.15 -3.49
CA THR A 55 -6.73 -1.20 -2.93
C THR A 55 -5.41 -1.47 -2.22
N LEU A 56 -5.44 -1.75 -0.93
CA LEU A 56 -4.27 -2.06 -0.12
C LEU A 56 -4.28 -3.54 0.28
N ILE A 57 -3.21 -4.27 -0.03
CA ILE A 57 -2.98 -5.61 0.52
C ILE A 57 -2.24 -5.46 1.85
N ASN A 58 -2.82 -5.95 2.96
CA ASN A 58 -2.19 -5.82 4.27
C ASN A 58 -2.54 -6.95 5.24
N ALA A 59 -1.68 -7.19 6.23
CA ALA A 59 -1.93 -8.14 7.31
C ALA A 59 -2.71 -7.53 8.50
N TYR A 60 -2.94 -6.21 8.53
CA TYR A 60 -3.51 -5.50 9.68
C TYR A 60 -4.72 -4.65 9.27
N PRO A 61 -5.84 -5.29 8.88
CA PRO A 61 -6.99 -4.59 8.35
C PRO A 61 -7.62 -3.66 9.40
N GLN A 62 -8.13 -2.51 8.97
CA GLN A 62 -8.81 -1.59 9.87
C GLN A 62 -10.19 -2.13 10.28
N LYS A 63 -10.59 -1.82 11.52
CA LYS A 63 -11.92 -2.20 12.03
C LYS A 63 -13.05 -1.39 11.39
N LYS A 64 -12.75 -0.16 10.96
CA LYS A 64 -13.73 0.75 10.36
C LYS A 64 -13.37 0.94 8.89
N PRO A 65 -14.35 0.80 7.97
CA PRO A 65 -14.11 1.03 6.56
C PRO A 65 -13.73 2.49 6.31
N ILE A 66 -12.81 2.71 5.38
CA ILE A 66 -12.37 4.04 4.93
C ILE A 66 -12.88 4.25 3.51
N LYS A 67 -13.51 5.39 3.27
CA LYS A 67 -14.03 5.74 1.93
C LYS A 67 -12.89 5.71 0.91
N ASN A 68 -13.14 5.13 -0.26
CA ASN A 68 -12.18 4.95 -1.35
C ASN A 68 -10.95 4.09 -1.03
N LEU A 69 -10.92 3.40 0.12
CA LEU A 69 -9.87 2.45 0.47
C LEU A 69 -10.47 1.05 0.63
N ARG A 70 -10.12 0.15 -0.27
CA ARG A 70 -10.40 -1.28 -0.17
C ARG A 70 -9.19 -1.97 0.45
N GLU A 71 -9.41 -2.77 1.49
CA GLU A 71 -8.36 -3.57 2.11
C GLU A 71 -8.53 -5.05 1.74
N ILE A 72 -7.47 -5.67 1.21
CA ILE A 72 -7.36 -7.12 1.08
C ILE A 72 -6.54 -7.59 2.28
N SER A 73 -7.20 -8.31 3.18
CA SER A 73 -6.54 -8.87 4.37
C SER A 73 -5.73 -10.10 4.01
N VAL A 74 -4.48 -10.13 4.46
CA VAL A 74 -3.60 -11.30 4.54
C VAL A 74 -3.16 -11.49 6.00
N ALA A 75 -4.11 -11.53 6.93
CA ALA A 75 -3.80 -11.62 8.35
C ALA A 75 -3.27 -13.01 8.77
N GLU A 76 -3.52 -14.02 7.95
CA GLU A 76 -3.10 -15.41 8.11
C GLU A 76 -1.56 -15.57 8.12
N ILE A 77 -0.82 -14.73 7.39
CA ILE A 77 0.65 -14.79 7.34
C ILE A 77 1.34 -14.23 8.59
N LYS A 78 0.59 -13.76 9.59
CA LYS A 78 1.18 -13.25 10.84
C LYS A 78 1.98 -14.30 11.59
N GLY A 79 1.54 -15.57 11.57
CA GLY A 79 2.27 -16.67 12.22
C GLY A 79 3.68 -16.82 11.66
N ASP A 80 3.78 -16.95 10.34
CA ASP A 80 5.04 -17.05 9.60
C ASP A 80 5.96 -15.85 9.85
N LEU A 81 5.37 -14.66 9.96
CA LEU A 81 6.12 -13.45 10.27
C LEU A 81 6.72 -13.48 11.68
N GLU A 82 5.98 -13.93 12.69
CA GLU A 82 6.51 -14.04 14.06
C GLU A 82 7.66 -15.05 14.15
N GLU A 83 7.62 -16.13 13.37
CA GLU A 83 8.74 -17.08 13.27
C GLU A 83 9.97 -16.44 12.60
N LYS A 84 9.77 -15.76 11.47
CA LYS A 84 10.86 -15.04 10.78
C LYS A 84 11.44 -13.90 11.62
N LYS A 85 10.67 -13.29 12.53
CA LYS A 85 11.20 -12.32 13.50
C LYS A 85 12.18 -12.93 14.49
N LYS A 86 12.06 -14.21 14.84
CA LYS A 86 13.06 -14.89 15.68
C LYS A 86 14.40 -14.97 14.94
N GLN A 87 14.35 -15.32 13.66
CA GLN A 87 15.53 -15.37 12.79
C GLN A 87 16.19 -13.99 12.60
N LEU A 88 15.43 -12.89 12.67
CA LEU A 88 16.00 -11.53 12.65
C LEU A 88 16.99 -11.29 13.79
N TYR A 89 16.76 -11.85 14.98
CA TYR A 89 17.70 -11.70 16.11
C TYR A 89 19.02 -12.43 15.86
N GLU A 90 18.99 -13.50 15.06
CA GLU A 90 20.16 -14.28 14.68
C GLU A 90 20.87 -13.71 13.44
N MET A 91 20.25 -12.76 12.73
CA MET A 91 20.82 -12.18 11.51
C MET A 91 22.18 -11.50 11.76
N GLY A 92 22.39 -10.95 12.96
CA GLY A 92 23.66 -10.33 13.36
C GLY A 92 24.83 -11.29 13.49
N THR A 93 24.57 -12.60 13.58
CA THR A 93 25.62 -13.64 13.64
C THR A 93 25.89 -14.29 12.27
N MET A 94 25.07 -13.99 11.26
CA MET A 94 25.23 -14.51 9.91
C MET A 94 26.35 -13.80 9.14
N SER A 95 26.97 -14.51 8.20
CA SER A 95 27.86 -13.90 7.22
C SER A 95 27.10 -12.90 6.34
N TYR A 96 27.80 -11.95 5.72
CA TYR A 96 27.18 -10.96 4.83
C TYR A 96 26.38 -11.61 3.68
N ILE A 97 26.94 -12.65 3.06
CA ILE A 97 26.24 -13.43 2.03
C ILE A 97 25.02 -14.15 2.61
N GLY A 98 25.13 -14.67 3.85
CA GLY A 98 24.02 -15.25 4.59
C GLY A 98 22.88 -14.25 4.83
N GLN A 99 23.22 -13.01 5.22
CA GLN A 99 22.24 -11.94 5.42
C GLN A 99 21.54 -11.56 4.11
N LEU A 100 22.29 -11.40 3.02
CA LEU A 100 21.70 -11.11 1.70
C LEU A 100 20.76 -12.22 1.24
N LYS A 101 21.16 -13.49 1.41
CA LYS A 101 20.32 -14.63 1.09
C LYS A 101 19.04 -14.63 1.94
N TRP A 102 19.17 -14.39 3.24
CA TRP A 102 18.03 -14.33 4.15
C TRP A 102 17.02 -13.25 3.75
N VAL A 103 17.48 -12.03 3.43
CA VAL A 103 16.60 -10.93 2.96
C VAL A 103 15.87 -11.32 1.67
N SER A 104 16.59 -11.93 0.72
CA SER A 104 16.00 -12.40 -0.54
C SER A 104 14.94 -13.49 -0.32
N ASP A 105 15.26 -14.50 0.49
CA ASP A 105 14.35 -15.61 0.79
C ASP A 105 13.13 -15.12 1.57
N PHE A 106 13.31 -14.17 2.48
CA PHE A 106 12.22 -13.54 3.22
C PHE A 106 11.23 -12.85 2.26
N GLY A 107 11.74 -12.02 1.35
CA GLY A 107 10.92 -11.31 0.37
C GLY A 107 10.21 -12.24 -0.61
N ALA A 108 10.89 -13.27 -1.10
CA ALA A 108 10.31 -14.28 -1.99
C ALA A 108 9.20 -15.07 -1.29
N SER A 109 9.46 -15.57 -0.08
CA SER A 109 8.48 -16.29 0.73
C SER A 109 7.23 -15.45 1.01
N TYR A 110 7.40 -14.17 1.36
CA TYR A 110 6.26 -13.27 1.56
C TYR A 110 5.45 -13.08 0.28
N THR A 111 6.13 -12.85 -0.84
CA THR A 111 5.52 -12.67 -2.17
C THR A 111 4.69 -13.89 -2.55
N GLU A 112 5.26 -15.09 -2.40
CA GLU A 112 4.59 -16.36 -2.70
C GLU A 112 3.38 -16.61 -1.80
N SER A 113 3.41 -16.19 -0.53
CA SER A 113 2.28 -16.37 0.38
C SER A 113 1.15 -15.36 0.14
N VAL A 114 1.45 -14.18 -0.40
CA VAL A 114 0.50 -13.04 -0.48
C VAL A 114 -0.02 -12.78 -1.89
N LEU A 115 0.78 -13.03 -2.93
CA LEU A 115 0.50 -12.64 -4.33
C LEU A 115 0.37 -13.82 -5.30
N LYS A 116 0.31 -15.05 -4.79
CA LYS A 116 0.07 -16.24 -5.62
C LYS A 116 -1.31 -16.26 -6.24
#